data_AF-A0A969Z9M8-F1
#
_entry.id   AF-A0A969Z9M8-F1
#
_cell.length_a   1.000
_cell.length_b   1.000
_cell.length_c   1.000
_cell.angle_alpha   90.00
_cell.angle_beta   90.00
_cell.angle_gamma   90.00
#
_symmetry.space_group_name_H-M   'P 1'
#
loop_
_entity.id
_entity.type
_entity.pdbx_description
1 polymer ?
#
loop_
_entity_poly.entity_id
_entity_poly.type
_entity_poly.pdbx_seq_one_letter_code
_entity_poly.pdbx_strand_id
1 'polypeptide(L)'
;MRESISNTFIFNLILVFITILIVLLVGSLSYSKAYKVKNKIIEIIEKHNSYEAAREDISNVLKTIGYRVNRTGQQNCRPQTNDGGQSVYAINKNSDYRYCVYPFSTARGRYYRVVAYMYFDIPIIGREIEIPVYGETKIIYELNEPS
;
A
#
# COMPACT_ATOMS: atom_id res chain seq x y z
N MET A 1 -42.67 24.31 21.98
CA MET A 1 -41.23 24.48 21.63
C MET A 1 -40.29 23.44 22.25
N ARG A 2 -40.69 22.62 23.25
CA ARG A 2 -39.88 21.48 23.73
C ARG A 2 -39.85 20.27 22.78
N GLU A 3 -40.82 20.13 21.89
CA GLU A 3 -40.85 19.03 20.92
C GLU A 3 -39.82 19.15 19.78
N SER A 4 -39.43 20.37 19.41
CA SER A 4 -38.40 20.59 18.37
C SER A 4 -36.99 20.22 18.85
N ILE A 5 -36.72 20.30 20.16
CA ILE A 5 -35.42 19.90 20.75
C ILE A 5 -35.22 18.38 20.70
N SER A 6 -36.31 17.59 20.82
CA SER A 6 -36.27 16.13 20.73
C SER A 6 -35.96 15.66 19.30
N ASN A 7 -36.53 16.32 18.30
CA ASN A 7 -36.32 15.98 16.90
C ASN A 7 -34.88 16.25 16.45
N THR A 8 -34.28 17.39 16.81
CA THR A 8 -32.89 17.72 16.48
C THR A 8 -31.89 16.72 17.08
N PHE A 9 -32.14 16.22 18.29
CA PHE A 9 -31.28 15.22 18.92
C PHE A 9 -31.26 13.89 18.15
N ILE A 10 -32.43 13.41 17.72
CA ILE A 10 -32.56 12.19 16.93
C ILE A 10 -31.86 12.35 15.56
N PHE A 11 -32.05 13.50 14.89
CA PHE A 11 -31.35 13.79 13.64
C PHE A 11 -29.83 13.79 13.80
N ASN A 12 -29.30 14.42 14.85
CA ASN A 12 -27.86 14.44 15.09
C ASN A 12 -27.31 13.04 15.40
N LEU A 13 -28.05 12.23 16.16
CA LEU A 13 -27.69 10.83 16.42
C LEU A 13 -27.60 10.03 15.11
N ILE A 14 -28.61 10.15 14.24
CA ILE A 14 -28.61 9.48 12.93
C ILE A 14 -27.42 9.95 12.10
N LEU A 15 -27.14 11.26 12.07
CA LEU A 15 -26.01 11.85 11.36
C LEU A 15 -24.66 11.30 11.85
N VAL A 16 -24.48 11.10 13.15
CA VAL A 16 -23.25 10.49 13.68
C VAL A 16 -23.10 9.04 13.19
N PHE A 17 -24.15 8.23 13.28
CA PHE A 17 -24.10 6.83 12.84
C PHE A 17 -23.82 6.70 11.34
N ILE A 18 -24.50 7.48 10.49
CA ILE A 18 -24.26 7.45 9.04
C ILE A 18 -22.83 7.88 8.69
N THR A 19 -22.27 8.86 9.41
CA THR A 19 -20.89 9.30 9.20
C THR A 19 -19.91 8.18 9.51
N ILE A 20 -20.11 7.48 10.64
CA ILE A 20 -19.28 6.32 11.02
C ILE A 20 -19.35 5.23 9.95
N LEU A 21 -20.55 4.92 9.43
CA LEU A 21 -20.72 3.91 8.38
C LEU A 21 -20.00 4.30 7.08
N ILE A 22 -20.10 5.56 6.65
CA ILE A 22 -19.36 6.05 5.47
C ILE A 22 -17.86 5.91 5.67
N VAL A 23 -17.34 6.32 6.83
CA VAL A 23 -15.91 6.22 7.15
C VAL A 23 -15.43 4.77 7.09
N LEU A 24 -16.21 3.83 7.65
CA LEU A 24 -15.88 2.40 7.60
C LEU A 24 -15.92 1.84 6.17
N LEU A 25 -16.92 2.22 5.36
CA LEU A 25 -17.02 1.79 3.97
C LEU A 25 -15.87 2.31 3.12
N VAL A 26 -15.57 3.61 3.20
CA VAL A 26 -14.46 4.23 2.48
C VAL A 26 -13.13 3.63 2.91
N GLY A 27 -12.93 3.43 4.22
CA GLY A 27 -11.75 2.77 4.77
C GLY A 27 -11.58 1.34 4.21
N SER A 28 -12.66 0.56 4.18
CA SER A 28 -12.65 -0.82 3.67
C SER A 28 -12.33 -0.88 2.17
N LEU A 29 -12.88 0.03 1.38
CA LEU A 29 -12.58 0.14 -0.06
C LEU A 29 -11.13 0.55 -0.30
N SER A 30 -10.62 1.52 0.46
CA SER A 30 -9.23 1.99 0.37
C SER A 30 -8.25 0.88 0.76
N TYR A 31 -8.54 0.14 1.84
CA TYR A 31 -7.77 -1.03 2.23
C TYR A 31 -7.77 -2.11 1.15
N SER A 32 -8.94 -2.43 0.58
CA SER A 32 -9.06 -3.43 -0.49
C SER A 32 -8.25 -3.07 -1.74
N LYS A 33 -8.22 -1.78 -2.11
CA LYS A 33 -7.38 -1.29 -3.21
C LYS A 33 -5.89 -1.46 -2.91
N ALA A 34 -5.44 -1.04 -1.73
CA ALA A 34 -4.03 -1.19 -1.32
C ALA A 34 -3.60 -2.67 -1.27
N TYR A 35 -4.47 -3.55 -0.77
CA TYR A 35 -4.23 -4.99 -0.74
C TYR A 35 -4.10 -5.57 -2.16
N LYS A 36 -5.01 -5.19 -3.07
CA LYS A 36 -4.95 -5.60 -4.49
C LYS A 36 -3.66 -5.12 -5.17
N VAL A 37 -3.28 -3.86 -4.95
CA VAL A 37 -2.06 -3.26 -5.48
C VAL A 37 -0.83 -4.03 -5.02
N LYS A 38 -0.70 -4.24 -3.72
CA LYS A 38 0.41 -5.01 -3.15
C LYS A 38 0.51 -6.40 -3.76
N ASN A 39 -0.59 -7.15 -3.82
CA ASN A 39 -0.58 -8.50 -4.36
C ASN A 39 -0.23 -8.53 -5.84
N LYS A 40 -0.70 -7.55 -6.63
CA LYS A 40 -0.33 -7.45 -8.04
C LYS A 40 1.15 -7.13 -8.23
N ILE A 41 1.73 -6.25 -7.41
CA ILE A 41 3.18 -6.01 -7.45
C ILE A 41 3.96 -7.30 -7.14
N ILE A 42 3.56 -8.03 -6.10
CA ILE A 42 4.16 -9.32 -5.73
C ILE A 42 4.10 -10.30 -6.91
N GLU A 43 2.91 -10.49 -7.50
CA GLU A 43 2.68 -11.38 -8.64
C GLU A 43 3.57 -11.04 -9.85
N ILE A 44 3.70 -9.74 -10.18
CA ILE A 44 4.53 -9.30 -11.31
C ILE A 44 6.02 -9.50 -11.02
N ILE A 45 6.48 -9.22 -9.79
CA ILE A 45 7.88 -9.47 -9.40
C ILE A 45 8.20 -10.96 -9.47
N GLU A 46 7.31 -11.82 -8.96
CA GLU A 46 7.47 -13.27 -9.03
C GLU A 46 7.50 -13.76 -10.49
N LYS A 47 6.63 -13.23 -11.35
CA LYS A 47 6.59 -13.57 -12.78
C LYS A 47 7.91 -13.24 -13.51
N HIS A 48 8.56 -12.14 -13.14
CA HIS A 48 9.81 -11.69 -13.79
C HIS A 48 11.08 -12.10 -13.05
N ASN A 49 10.96 -12.78 -11.90
CA ASN A 49 12.06 -13.14 -11.00
C ASN A 49 12.92 -11.95 -10.50
N SER A 50 12.56 -10.71 -10.81
CA SER A 50 13.29 -9.52 -10.39
C SER A 50 12.40 -8.28 -10.44
N TYR A 51 12.70 -7.31 -9.56
CA TYR A 51 12.00 -6.03 -9.59
C TYR A 51 12.30 -5.20 -10.85
N GLU A 52 13.55 -5.21 -11.31
CA GLU A 52 13.97 -4.36 -12.44
C GLU A 52 13.23 -4.71 -13.74
N ALA A 53 13.07 -6.00 -14.03
CA ALA A 53 12.28 -6.46 -15.17
C ALA A 53 10.77 -6.26 -14.97
N ALA A 54 10.29 -6.24 -13.72
CA ALA A 54 8.88 -6.04 -13.39
C ALA A 54 8.43 -4.57 -13.39
N ARG A 55 9.36 -3.60 -13.42
CA ARG A 55 9.07 -2.19 -13.11
C ARG A 55 8.06 -1.54 -14.05
N GLU A 56 8.18 -1.78 -15.36
CA GLU A 56 7.28 -1.21 -16.36
C GLU A 56 5.87 -1.80 -16.26
N ASP A 57 5.79 -3.13 -16.15
CA ASP A 57 4.54 -3.85 -15.96
C ASP A 57 3.80 -3.43 -14.68
N ILE A 58 4.55 -3.21 -13.60
CA ILE A 58 3.98 -2.65 -12.36
C ILE A 58 3.33 -1.30 -12.65
N SER A 59 4.04 -0.36 -13.30
CA SER A 59 3.49 0.97 -13.59
C SER A 59 2.19 0.90 -14.40
N ASN A 60 2.16 0.06 -15.45
CA ASN A 60 1.00 -0.14 -16.31
C ASN A 60 -0.20 -0.72 -15.54
N VAL A 61 0.04 -1.69 -14.65
CA VAL A 61 -1.01 -2.30 -13.84
C VAL A 61 -1.53 -1.32 -12.78
N LEU A 62 -0.66 -0.54 -12.13
CA LEU A 62 -1.07 0.45 -11.13
C LEU A 62 -1.90 1.59 -11.76
N LYS A 63 -1.58 1.98 -12.98
CA LYS A 63 -2.40 2.90 -13.79
C LYS A 63 -3.79 2.33 -14.03
N THR A 64 -3.88 1.07 -14.42
CA THR A 64 -5.15 0.38 -14.71
C THR A 64 -6.01 0.20 -13.46
N ILE A 65 -5.40 -0.04 -12.30
CA ILE A 65 -6.10 -0.15 -11.01
C ILE A 65 -6.60 1.23 -10.52
N GLY A 66 -6.06 2.33 -11.06
CA GLY A 66 -6.35 3.68 -10.58
C GLY A 66 -5.72 3.94 -9.21
N TYR A 67 -4.51 3.45 -9.00
CA TYR A 67 -3.78 3.71 -7.75
C TYR A 67 -3.28 5.15 -7.68
N ARG A 68 -3.08 5.68 -6.46
CA ARG A 68 -2.74 7.09 -6.24
C ARG A 68 -1.35 7.41 -6.82
N VAL A 69 -1.30 8.45 -7.65
CA VAL A 69 -0.07 8.93 -8.30
C VAL A 69 0.78 9.71 -7.30
N ASN A 70 2.07 9.41 -7.27
CA ASN A 70 3.07 10.16 -6.54
C ASN A 70 3.59 11.32 -7.39
N ARG A 71 3.01 12.52 -7.20
CA ARG A 71 3.33 13.70 -8.03
C ARG A 71 4.78 14.17 -7.93
N THR A 72 5.49 13.85 -6.85
CA THR A 72 6.90 14.20 -6.71
C THR A 72 7.82 13.19 -7.37
N GLY A 73 7.31 12.01 -7.73
CA GLY A 73 8.08 10.86 -8.22
C GLY A 73 9.01 10.24 -7.20
N GLN A 74 9.24 10.87 -6.03
CA GLN A 74 10.18 10.42 -5.01
C GLN A 74 9.49 9.57 -3.95
N GLN A 75 10.05 8.40 -3.65
CA GLN A 75 9.54 7.53 -2.60
C GLN A 75 10.16 7.90 -1.24
N ASN A 76 9.31 8.11 -0.25
CA ASN A 76 9.69 8.26 1.16
C ASN A 76 9.41 6.94 1.88
N CYS A 77 10.29 5.97 1.65
CA CYS A 77 10.21 4.62 2.20
C CYS A 77 11.03 4.54 3.50
N ARG A 78 10.37 4.19 4.61
CA ARG A 78 11.06 3.97 5.89
C ARG A 78 11.88 2.68 5.82
N PRO A 79 13.17 2.69 6.20
CA PRO A 79 13.98 1.48 6.21
C PRO A 79 13.30 0.34 6.97
N GLN A 80 13.43 -0.87 6.45
CA GLN A 80 12.96 -2.09 7.09
C GLN A 80 14.15 -2.78 7.76
N THR A 81 13.91 -3.62 8.75
CA THR A 81 14.98 -4.40 9.38
C THR A 81 14.87 -5.86 8.92
N ASN A 82 16.00 -6.48 8.59
CA ASN A 82 16.06 -7.92 8.37
C ASN A 82 16.11 -8.68 9.71
N ASP A 83 16.01 -10.02 9.66
CA ASP A 83 16.05 -10.85 10.87
C ASP A 83 17.37 -10.73 11.65
N GLY A 84 18.44 -10.28 10.99
CA GLY A 84 19.75 -10.01 11.58
C GLY A 84 19.93 -8.59 12.15
N GLY A 85 18.87 -7.77 12.22
CA GLY A 85 18.94 -6.42 12.79
C GLY A 85 19.52 -5.35 11.86
N GLN A 86 19.82 -5.67 10.60
CA GLN A 86 20.36 -4.73 9.62
C GLN A 86 19.26 -3.99 8.88
N SER A 87 19.47 -2.69 8.64
CA SER A 87 18.56 -1.86 7.85
C SER A 87 18.65 -2.18 6.35
N VAL A 88 17.50 -2.45 5.76
CA VAL A 88 17.27 -2.68 4.34
C VAL A 88 16.50 -1.50 3.77
N TYR A 89 17.01 -0.95 2.68
CA TYR A 89 16.44 0.22 2.00
C TYR A 89 15.63 -0.20 0.78
N ALA A 90 14.60 0.59 0.45
CA ALA A 90 13.81 0.34 -0.73
C ALA A 90 14.63 0.59 -2.01
N ILE A 91 14.49 -0.29 -3.01
CA ILE A 91 15.18 -0.16 -4.29
C ILE A 91 14.49 0.80 -5.24
N ASN A 92 13.17 0.96 -5.12
CA ASN A 92 12.38 1.81 -5.99
C ASN A 92 12.40 3.27 -5.52
N LYS A 93 13.57 3.93 -5.54
CA LYS A 93 13.69 5.33 -5.07
C LYS A 93 12.75 6.30 -5.81
N ASN A 94 12.51 6.04 -7.10
CA ASN A 94 11.67 6.87 -7.95
C ASN A 94 10.56 6.03 -8.61
N SER A 95 9.31 6.47 -8.49
CA SER A 95 8.15 5.89 -9.17
C SER A 95 6.98 6.86 -9.21
N ASP A 96 6.19 6.80 -10.29
CA ASP A 96 4.95 7.56 -10.48
C ASP A 96 3.84 7.14 -9.51
N TYR A 97 4.01 6.03 -8.79
CA TYR A 97 3.05 5.53 -7.81
C TYR A 97 3.72 5.33 -6.45
N ARG A 98 2.97 5.54 -5.38
CA ARG A 98 3.49 5.47 -4.00
C ARG A 98 3.45 4.03 -3.46
N TYR A 99 4.57 3.33 -3.54
CA TYR A 99 4.78 1.99 -2.96
C TYR A 99 6.26 1.82 -2.64
N CYS A 100 6.62 0.82 -1.83
CA CYS A 100 8.01 0.51 -1.50
C CYS A 100 8.31 -0.96 -1.76
N VAL A 101 9.48 -1.26 -2.30
CA VAL A 101 9.99 -2.61 -2.55
C VAL A 101 11.35 -2.74 -1.89
N TYR A 102 11.50 -3.71 -1.00
CA TYR A 102 12.73 -3.98 -0.25
C TYR A 102 13.28 -5.35 -0.65
N PRO A 103 14.51 -5.44 -1.15
CA PRO A 103 15.14 -6.72 -1.46
C PRO A 103 15.74 -7.35 -0.19
N PHE A 104 15.43 -8.62 0.03
CA PHE A 104 16.05 -9.42 1.08
C PHE A 104 16.76 -10.61 0.44
N SER A 105 17.97 -10.89 0.93
CA SER A 105 18.76 -12.04 0.48
C SER A 105 18.72 -13.15 1.53
N THR A 106 18.65 -14.38 1.06
CA THR A 106 18.68 -15.59 1.86
C THR A 106 19.74 -16.54 1.29
N ALA A 107 20.08 -17.61 2.01
CA ALA A 107 21.02 -18.62 1.51
C ALA A 107 20.56 -19.34 0.23
N ARG A 108 19.27 -19.28 -0.12
CA ARG A 108 18.68 -20.00 -1.26
C ARG A 108 18.26 -19.10 -2.42
N GLY A 109 18.42 -17.79 -2.28
CA GLY A 109 17.95 -16.82 -3.26
C GLY A 109 17.43 -15.55 -2.60
N ARG A 110 16.59 -14.80 -3.31
CA ARG A 110 16.11 -13.47 -2.89
C ARG A 110 14.60 -13.43 -2.80
N TYR A 111 14.07 -12.63 -1.88
CA TYR A 111 12.64 -12.30 -1.85
C TYR A 111 12.48 -10.79 -1.70
N TYR A 112 11.31 -10.28 -2.04
CA TYR A 112 11.00 -8.87 -1.95
C TYR A 112 9.85 -8.63 -0.98
N ARG A 113 10.03 -7.69 -0.05
CA ARG A 113 8.92 -7.15 0.73
C ARG A 113 8.34 -5.95 -0.01
N VAL A 114 7.04 -5.96 -0.20
CA VAL A 114 6.29 -4.90 -0.87
C VAL A 114 5.38 -4.22 0.13
N VAL A 115 5.38 -2.89 0.11
CA VAL A 115 4.50 -2.04 0.91
C VAL A 115 3.68 -1.17 -0.02
N ALA A 116 2.37 -1.37 -0.01
CA ALA A 116 1.42 -0.44 -0.59
C ALA A 116 0.78 0.38 0.54
N TYR A 117 0.14 1.49 0.21
CA TYR A 117 -0.51 2.37 1.17
C TYR A 117 -2.00 2.50 0.87
N MET A 118 -2.83 2.39 1.90
CA MET A 118 -4.20 2.89 1.84
C MET A 118 -4.20 4.35 2.27
N TYR A 119 -5.08 5.13 1.65
CA TYR A 119 -5.21 6.56 1.91
C TYR A 119 -6.56 6.84 2.53
N PHE A 120 -6.55 7.67 3.57
CA PHE A 120 -7.75 8.20 4.17
C PHE A 120 -7.65 9.73 4.22
N ASP A 121 -8.47 10.40 3.40
CA ASP A 121 -8.53 11.85 3.35
C ASP A 121 -9.60 12.32 4.34
N ILE A 122 -9.20 13.08 5.37
CA ILE A 122 -10.13 13.65 6.36
C ILE A 122 -10.50 15.07 5.93
N PRO A 123 -11.71 15.31 5.40
CA PRO A 123 -12.08 16.61 4.85
C PRO A 123 -12.10 17.73 5.90
N ILE A 124 -12.34 17.41 7.17
CA ILE A 124 -12.49 18.42 8.25
C ILE A 124 -11.15 18.99 8.71
N ILE A 125 -10.08 18.18 8.67
CA ILE A 125 -8.74 18.54 9.22
C ILE A 125 -7.72 18.75 8.09
N GLY A 126 -8.08 18.44 6.84
CA GLY A 126 -7.18 18.55 5.69
C GLY A 126 -5.95 17.65 5.81
N ARG A 127 -6.04 16.59 6.64
CA ARG A 127 -4.95 15.63 6.88
C ARG A 127 -5.20 14.36 6.09
N GLU A 128 -4.15 13.92 5.41
CA GLU A 128 -4.08 12.64 4.73
C GLU A 128 -3.40 11.64 5.66
N ILE A 129 -4.07 10.52 5.93
CA ILE A 129 -3.48 9.40 6.67
C ILE A 129 -3.12 8.32 5.66
N GLU A 130 -1.84 7.96 5.63
CA GLU A 130 -1.31 6.83 4.88
C GLU A 130 -1.06 5.64 5.81
N ILE A 131 -1.75 4.52 5.58
CA ILE A 131 -1.58 3.30 6.37
C ILE A 131 -0.90 2.24 5.48
N PRO A 132 0.26 1.70 5.90
CA PRO A 132 0.99 0.71 5.11
C PRO A 132 0.34 -0.68 5.16
N VAL A 133 0.33 -1.36 4.01
CA VAL A 133 -0.14 -2.73 3.80
C VAL A 133 1.02 -3.55 3.26
N TYR A 134 1.46 -4.53 4.05
CA TYR A 134 2.67 -5.31 3.81
C TYR A 134 2.40 -6.66 3.16
N GLY A 135 3.42 -7.18 2.49
CA GLY A 135 3.46 -8.55 2.00
C GLY A 135 4.78 -8.83 1.32
N GLU A 136 5.00 -10.10 1.03
CA GLU A 136 6.29 -10.60 0.58
C GLU A 136 6.09 -11.53 -0.60
N THR A 137 7.06 -11.53 -1.51
CA THR A 137 7.14 -12.55 -2.55
C THR A 137 7.60 -13.87 -1.95
N LYS A 138 7.36 -14.95 -2.68
CA LYS A 138 8.11 -16.20 -2.49
C LYS A 138 9.60 -15.95 -2.73
N ILE A 139 10.43 -16.86 -2.21
CA ILE A 139 11.85 -16.90 -2.51
C ILE A 139 12.01 -17.22 -3.99
N ILE A 140 12.67 -16.31 -4.70
CA ILE A 140 13.11 -16.48 -6.07
C ILE A 140 14.48 -17.14 -5.98
N TYR A 141 14.55 -18.39 -6.40
CA TYR A 141 15.76 -19.19 -6.35
C TYR A 141 16.75 -18.71 -7.41
N GLU A 142 17.97 -18.39 -6.98
CA GLU A 142 19.09 -18.24 -7.90
C GLU A 142 19.50 -19.67 -8.26
N LEU A 143 19.27 -20.09 -9.52
CA LEU A 143 19.81 -21.34 -10.01
C LEU A 143 21.32 -21.20 -10.02
N ASN A 144 21.99 -21.72 -8.99
CA ASN A 144 23.42 -21.98 -9.05
C ASN A 144 23.62 -23.03 -10.14
N GLU A 145 23.91 -22.61 -11.37
CA GLU A 145 24.55 -23.50 -12.34
C GLU A 145 25.96 -23.79 -11.80
N PRO A 146 26.28 -25.03 -11.40
CA PRO A 146 27.66 -25.37 -11.08
C PRO A 146 28.47 -25.31 -12.38
N SER A 147 29.42 -24.36 -12.42
CA SER A 147 30.49 -24.29 -13.41
C SER A 147 31.40 -25.51 -13.36
#